data_AF-A0AAV3IVY6-F1
#
_entry.id   AF-A0AAV3IVY6-F1
#
_cell.length_a   1.000
_cell.length_b   1.000
_cell.length_c   1.000
_cell.angle_alpha   90.00
_cell.angle_beta   90.00
_cell.angle_gamma   90.00
#
_symmetry.space_group_name_H-M   'P 1'
#
loop_
_entity.id
_entity.type
_entity.pdbx_description
1 polymer ?
#
loop_
_entity_poly.entity_id
_entity_poly.type
_entity_poly.pdbx_seq_one_letter_code
_entity_poly.pdbx_strand_id
1 'polypeptide(L)'
;MPNDKERLAIYQFMKEIIKERSDLSKQYYDLKTELYQLNERENNGPVKLKSVLTILDHEKNKMQHYNSFDQVSRTIVSILKQLSVPLSKKQIIGKLINKNELSITLKNLTCTISIKNE
;
A
#
# COMPACT_ATOMS: atom_id res chain seq x y z
N MET A 1 -33.51 -49.81 -6.70
CA MET A 1 -34.05 -48.43 -6.71
C MET A 1 -33.20 -47.61 -5.75
N PRO A 2 -32.79 -46.38 -6.09
CA PRO A 2 -32.05 -45.55 -5.14
C PRO A 2 -32.93 -45.33 -3.91
N ASN A 3 -32.37 -45.48 -2.72
CA ASN A 3 -33.10 -45.39 -1.46
C ASN A 3 -33.64 -43.95 -1.31
N ASP A 4 -34.95 -43.76 -1.19
CA ASP A 4 -35.57 -42.42 -1.20
C ASP A 4 -35.00 -41.48 -0.12
N LYS A 5 -34.49 -42.06 0.98
CA LYS A 5 -33.76 -41.33 2.02
C LYS A 5 -32.45 -40.72 1.53
N GLU A 6 -31.69 -41.45 0.72
CA GLU A 6 -30.42 -40.95 0.14
C GLU A 6 -30.71 -39.82 -0.85
N ARG A 7 -31.78 -39.95 -1.64
CA ARG A 7 -32.20 -38.91 -2.60
C ARG A 7 -32.60 -37.62 -1.87
N LEU A 8 -33.30 -37.74 -0.75
CA LEU A 8 -33.68 -36.59 0.09
C LEU A 8 -32.45 -35.92 0.72
N ALA A 9 -31.51 -36.71 1.23
CA ALA A 9 -30.26 -36.21 1.80
C ALA A 9 -29.42 -35.45 0.76
N ILE A 10 -29.25 -36.02 -0.44
CA ILE A 10 -28.57 -35.36 -1.56
C ILE A 10 -29.27 -34.04 -1.91
N TYR A 11 -30.60 -34.03 -1.99
CA TYR A 11 -31.35 -32.82 -2.31
C TYR A 11 -31.19 -31.73 -1.24
N GLN A 12 -31.13 -32.10 0.03
CA GLN A 12 -30.87 -31.17 1.13
C GLN A 12 -29.47 -30.55 1.00
N PHE A 13 -28.45 -31.37 0.74
CA PHE A 13 -27.08 -30.87 0.52
C PHE A 13 -26.99 -29.95 -0.70
N MET A 14 -27.67 -30.29 -1.80
CA MET A 14 -27.73 -29.41 -2.97
C MET A 14 -28.32 -28.04 -2.64
N LYS A 15 -29.36 -27.98 -1.80
CA LYS A 15 -29.94 -26.71 -1.34
C LYS A 15 -28.96 -25.91 -0.49
N GLU A 16 -28.26 -26.57 0.43
CA GLU A 16 -27.25 -25.92 1.27
C GLU A 16 -26.11 -25.34 0.43
N ILE A 17 -25.58 -26.10 -0.53
CA ILE A 17 -24.55 -25.64 -1.48
C ILE A 17 -25.04 -24.41 -2.26
N ILE A 18 -26.28 -24.42 -2.75
CA ILE A 18 -26.84 -23.29 -3.49
C ILE A 18 -26.94 -22.04 -2.59
N LYS A 19 -27.35 -22.23 -1.32
CA LYS A 19 -27.44 -21.14 -0.34
C LYS A 19 -26.06 -20.56 -0.05
N GLU A 20 -25.07 -21.40 0.26
CA GLU A 20 -23.69 -20.98 0.51
C GLU A 20 -23.10 -20.24 -0.69
N ARG A 21 -23.34 -20.72 -1.91
CA ARG A 21 -22.90 -20.03 -3.13
C ARG A 21 -23.57 -18.67 -3.30
N SER A 22 -24.85 -18.55 -2.94
CA SER A 22 -25.58 -17.28 -2.98
C SER A 22 -25.00 -16.28 -1.97
N ASP A 23 -24.73 -16.73 -0.75
CA ASP A 23 -24.13 -15.90 0.30
C ASP A 23 -22.70 -15.45 -0.06
N LEU A 24 -21.90 -16.35 -0.64
CA LEU A 24 -20.57 -16.01 -1.14
C LEU A 24 -20.62 -15.00 -2.28
N SER A 25 -21.57 -15.15 -3.20
CA SER A 25 -21.77 -14.21 -4.30
C SER A 25 -22.13 -12.82 -3.77
N LYS A 26 -23.01 -12.75 -2.77
CA LYS A 26 -23.37 -11.49 -2.11
C LYS A 26 -22.14 -10.82 -1.49
N GLN A 27 -21.38 -11.56 -0.68
CA GLN A 27 -20.15 -11.04 -0.06
C GLN A 27 -19.14 -10.55 -1.10
N TYR A 28 -18.98 -11.27 -2.21
CA TYR A 28 -18.12 -10.85 -3.31
C TYR A 28 -18.57 -9.52 -3.91
N TYR A 29 -19.87 -9.34 -4.19
CA TYR A 29 -20.38 -8.09 -4.76
C TYR A 29 -20.32 -6.93 -3.78
N ASP A 30 -20.57 -7.17 -2.50
CA ASP A 30 -20.45 -6.17 -1.43
C ASP A 30 -18.99 -5.67 -1.37
N LEU A 31 -18.02 -6.59 -1.32
CA LEU A 31 -16.59 -6.26 -1.28
C LEU A 31 -16.12 -5.57 -2.57
N LYS A 32 -16.58 -6.05 -3.73
CA LYS A 32 -16.29 -5.43 -5.02
C LYS A 32 -16.76 -3.98 -5.01
N THR A 33 -17.97 -3.72 -4.52
CA THR A 33 -18.55 -2.37 -4.43
C THR A 33 -17.75 -1.48 -3.47
N GLU A 34 -17.37 -1.99 -2.30
CA GLU A 34 -16.53 -1.26 -1.35
C GLU A 34 -15.17 -0.88 -1.95
N LEU A 35 -14.53 -1.80 -2.67
CA LEU A 35 -13.27 -1.55 -3.36
C LEU A 35 -13.43 -0.46 -4.43
N TYR A 36 -14.50 -0.51 -5.24
CA TYR A 36 -14.79 0.56 -6.19
C TYR A 36 -14.97 1.91 -5.48
N GLN A 37 -15.70 1.96 -4.36
CA GLN A 37 -15.88 3.19 -3.61
C GLN A 37 -14.56 3.73 -3.03
N LEU A 38 -13.69 2.86 -2.54
CA LEU A 38 -12.36 3.26 -2.06
C LEU A 38 -11.50 3.81 -3.21
N ASN A 39 -11.51 3.15 -4.36
CA ASN A 39 -10.78 3.61 -5.54
C ASN A 39 -11.36 4.94 -6.07
N GLU A 40 -12.68 5.12 -6.07
CA GLU A 40 -13.31 6.39 -6.43
C GLU A 40 -13.01 7.50 -5.42
N ARG A 41 -12.84 7.20 -4.12
CA ARG A 41 -12.40 8.17 -3.10
C ARG A 41 -10.93 8.54 -3.26
N GLU A 42 -10.09 7.61 -3.69
CA GLU A 42 -8.68 7.86 -3.95
C GLU A 42 -8.49 8.68 -5.23
N ASN A 43 -9.29 8.42 -6.28
CA ASN A 43 -9.22 9.13 -7.55
C ASN A 43 -9.98 10.47 -7.55
N ASN A 44 -11.10 10.56 -6.82
CA ASN A 44 -11.84 11.80 -6.60
C ASN A 44 -11.47 12.35 -5.22
N GLY A 45 -10.36 13.09 -5.14
CA GLY A 45 -9.99 13.87 -3.96
C GLY A 45 -11.17 14.70 -3.40
N PRO A 46 -11.11 15.11 -2.12
CA PRO A 46 -12.28 15.33 -1.29
C PRO A 46 -13.26 16.34 -1.90
N VAL A 47 -14.37 15.82 -2.41
CA VAL A 47 -15.54 16.63 -2.75
C VAL A 47 -16.15 17.12 -1.44
N LYS A 48 -15.81 18.36 -1.10
CA LYS A 48 -16.54 19.32 -0.24
C LYS A 48 -17.78 18.74 0.48
N LEU A 49 -17.59 18.19 1.67
CA LEU A 49 -18.58 18.32 2.74
C LEU A 49 -18.15 19.47 3.65
N LYS A 50 -18.40 20.68 3.15
CA LYS A 50 -18.38 21.89 3.98
C LYS A 50 -19.55 21.80 4.96
N SER A 51 -19.27 21.45 6.20
CA SER A 51 -19.70 22.15 7.43
C SER A 51 -19.72 21.16 8.59
N VAL A 52 -19.35 21.64 9.79
CA VAL A 52 -19.53 21.02 11.11
C VAL A 52 -18.33 20.31 11.77
N LEU A 53 -17.15 20.18 11.15
CA LEU A 53 -15.96 19.71 11.89
C LEU A 53 -14.71 20.59 11.73
N THR A 54 -14.92 21.89 11.86
CA THR A 54 -13.87 22.79 12.35
C THR A 54 -13.76 22.60 13.86
N ILE A 55 -12.53 22.55 14.39
CA ILE A 55 -12.16 22.29 15.80
C ILE A 55 -11.87 20.81 16.06
N LEU A 56 -10.73 20.26 15.60
CA LEU A 56 -9.88 19.43 16.47
C LEU A 56 -8.52 18.97 15.93
N ASP A 57 -8.16 19.13 14.65
CA ASP A 57 -6.82 18.68 14.21
C ASP A 57 -6.00 19.78 13.53
N HIS A 58 -5.56 20.73 14.35
CA HIS A 58 -4.29 21.39 14.12
C HIS A 58 -3.17 20.37 14.39
N GLU A 59 -2.71 19.64 13.38
CA GLU A 59 -1.30 19.21 13.30
C GLU A 59 -0.87 19.00 11.83
N LYS A 60 -0.07 19.98 11.37
CA LYS A 60 1.04 19.82 10.42
C LYS A 60 0.67 19.45 8.97
N ASN A 61 0.46 20.52 8.21
CA ASN A 61 1.07 20.69 6.88
C ASN A 61 2.52 20.15 6.87
N LYS A 62 2.74 18.98 6.29
CA LYS A 62 3.92 18.69 5.49
C LYS A 62 3.49 17.79 4.35
N MET A 63 3.37 18.39 3.18
CA MET A 63 3.38 17.74 1.88
C MET A 63 4.55 16.74 1.90
N GLN A 64 4.26 15.46 2.19
CA GLN A 64 5.26 14.41 2.10
C GLN A 64 5.48 14.23 0.60
N HIS A 65 6.53 14.88 0.09
CA HIS A 65 7.10 14.55 -1.20
C HIS A 65 7.40 13.05 -1.17
N TYR A 66 6.51 12.26 -1.76
CA TYR A 66 6.72 10.83 -1.91
C TYR A 66 7.85 10.68 -2.92
N ASN A 67 9.07 10.57 -2.40
CA ASN A 67 10.24 10.40 -3.23
C ASN A 67 10.15 9.02 -3.85
N SER A 68 9.96 8.96 -5.17
CA SER A 68 9.86 7.69 -5.88
C SER A 68 11.15 6.89 -5.68
N PHE A 69 11.02 5.57 -5.56
CA PHE A 69 12.17 4.69 -5.38
C PHE A 69 13.26 4.92 -6.44
N ASP A 70 12.85 5.18 -7.68
CA ASP A 70 13.76 5.49 -8.79
C ASP A 70 14.55 6.79 -8.56
N GLN A 71 13.88 7.84 -8.09
CA GLN A 71 14.53 9.13 -7.77
C GLN A 71 15.55 8.98 -6.64
N VAL A 72 15.19 8.24 -5.58
CA VAL A 72 16.10 7.96 -4.46
C VAL A 72 17.29 7.13 -4.93
N SER A 73 17.05 6.09 -5.74
CA SER A 73 18.08 5.20 -6.26
C SER A 73 19.07 5.93 -7.18
N ARG A 74 18.58 6.75 -8.12
CA ARG A 74 19.44 7.58 -8.99
C ARG A 74 20.28 8.57 -8.19
N THR A 75 19.67 9.17 -7.16
CA THR A 75 20.37 10.12 -6.29
C THR A 75 21.48 9.42 -5.49
N ILE A 76 21.19 8.25 -4.91
CA ILE A 76 22.19 7.44 -4.19
C ILE A 76 23.34 7.06 -5.13
N VAL A 77 23.05 6.55 -6.33
CA VAL A 77 24.07 6.16 -7.31
C VAL A 77 24.92 7.37 -7.72
N SER A 78 24.31 8.53 -7.94
CA SER A 78 25.04 9.77 -8.27
C SER A 78 25.98 10.18 -7.14
N ILE A 79 25.52 10.15 -5.89
CA ILE A 79 26.35 10.43 -4.71
C ILE A 79 27.51 9.44 -4.60
N LEU A 80 27.26 8.15 -4.79
CA LEU A 80 28.30 7.12 -4.69
C LEU A 80 29.32 7.24 -5.83
N LYS A 81 28.90 7.54 -7.06
CA LYS A 81 29.80 7.76 -8.20
C LYS A 81 30.72 8.97 -8.01
N GLN A 82 30.25 9.99 -7.30
CA GLN A 82 31.05 11.18 -6.97
C GLN A 82 32.07 10.94 -5.85
N LEU A 83 32.02 9.79 -5.16
CA LEU A 83 32.80 9.55 -3.95
C LEU A 83 33.76 8.36 -4.19
N SER A 84 35.06 8.61 -4.05
CA SER A 84 36.11 7.59 -4.21
C SER A 84 36.26 6.67 -3.00
N VAL A 85 35.48 6.89 -1.94
CA VAL A 85 35.57 6.19 -0.66
C VAL A 85 34.18 5.68 -0.27
N PRO A 86 34.05 4.45 0.26
CA PRO A 86 32.77 3.91 0.72
C PRO A 86 32.21 4.73 1.89
N LEU A 87 30.93 5.15 1.79
CA LEU A 87 30.23 5.85 2.86
C LEU A 87 29.42 4.90 3.72
N SER A 88 29.38 5.17 5.02
CA SER A 88 28.44 4.51 5.92
C SER A 88 27.00 4.94 5.63
N LYS A 89 26.03 4.07 5.95
CA LYS A 89 24.59 4.32 5.77
C LYS A 89 24.15 5.67 6.36
N LYS A 90 24.66 6.03 7.54
CA LYS A 90 24.33 7.30 8.23
C LYS A 90 24.81 8.52 7.43
N GLN A 91 26.00 8.44 6.83
CA GLN A 91 26.55 9.53 6.03
C GLN A 91 25.81 9.70 4.69
N ILE A 92 25.35 8.60 4.08
CA ILE A 92 24.53 8.63 2.86
C ILE A 92 23.21 9.36 3.14
N ILE A 93 22.53 9.02 4.23
CA ILE A 93 21.27 9.67 4.63
C ILE A 93 21.47 11.16 4.91
N GLY A 94 22.52 11.51 5.66
CA GLY A 94 22.83 12.92 5.94
C GLY A 94 23.00 13.73 4.64
N LYS A 95 23.70 13.16 3.64
CA LYS A 95 23.84 13.82 2.33
C LYS A 95 22.53 13.88 1.54
N LEU A 96 21.68 12.85 1.60
CA LEU A 96 20.38 12.83 0.91
C LEU A 96 19.41 13.87 1.48
N ILE A 97 19.34 13.99 2.80
CA ILE A 97 18.47 14.96 3.49
C ILE A 97 18.98 16.39 3.25
N ASN A 98 20.30 16.61 3.38
CA ASN A 98 20.87 17.96 3.32
C ASN A 98 21.01 18.51 1.89
N LYS A 99 21.26 17.65 0.89
CA LYS A 99 21.54 18.09 -0.48
C LYS A 99 20.31 18.08 -1.39
N ASN A 100 19.32 17.23 -1.08
CA ASN A 100 18.22 16.94 -2.00
C ASN A 100 16.82 17.06 -1.34
N GLU A 101 16.74 17.56 -0.10
CA GLU A 101 15.49 17.69 0.68
C GLU A 101 14.65 16.40 0.75
N LEU A 102 15.28 15.24 0.57
CA LEU A 102 14.59 13.96 0.55
C LEU A 102 14.29 13.52 2.00
N SER A 103 13.01 13.40 2.35
CA SER A 103 12.54 12.86 3.63
C SER A 103 12.70 11.34 3.71
N ILE A 104 13.94 10.85 3.78
CA ILE A 104 14.25 9.42 3.85
C ILE A 104 14.64 9.03 5.29
N THR A 105 13.92 8.08 5.87
CA THR A 105 14.23 7.50 7.19
C THR A 105 15.19 6.31 7.04
N LEU A 106 16.08 6.08 8.02
CA LEU A 106 17.05 4.95 8.02
C LEU A 106 16.40 3.58 7.80
N LYS A 107 15.14 3.40 8.24
CA LYS A 107 14.35 2.19 8.01
C LYS A 107 14.14 1.87 6.52
N ASN A 108 14.18 2.88 5.66
CA ASN A 108 13.95 2.74 4.22
C ASN A 108 15.20 2.25 3.46
N LEU A 109 16.38 2.21 4.11
CA LEU A 109 17.63 1.70 3.54
C LEU A 109 17.98 0.33 4.14
N THR A 110 17.18 -0.67 3.80
CA THR A 110 17.36 -2.06 4.24
C THR A 110 18.59 -2.71 3.62
N CYS A 111 18.95 -2.36 2.38
CA CYS A 111 20.13 -2.91 1.69
C CYS A 111 21.45 -2.36 2.24
N THR A 112 22.42 -3.25 2.50
CA THR A 112 23.83 -2.89 2.75
C THR A 112 24.51 -2.59 1.42
N ILE A 113 24.81 -1.32 1.16
CA ILE A 113 25.59 -0.92 -0.02
C ILE A 113 27.07 -1.10 0.34
N SER A 114 27.71 -2.14 -0.22
CA SER A 114 29.18 -2.26 -0.24
C SER A 114 29.64 -2.04 -1.67
N ILE A 115 30.50 -1.04 -1.87
CA ILE A 115 31.21 -0.85 -3.14
C ILE A 115 32.35 -1.89 -3.12
N LYS A 116 32.36 -2.83 -4.07
CA LYS A 116 33.55 -3.63 -4.33
C LYS A 116 34.54 -2.74 -5.07
N ASN A 117 35.68 -2.48 -4.45
CA ASN A 117 36.83 -1.94 -5.15
C ASN A 117 37.45 -3.12 -5.91
N GLU A 118 37.34 -3.12 -7.24
CA GLU A 118 38.21 -3.91 -8.12
C GLU A 118 39.53 -3.16 -8.35
#